data_AF-E3IZJ8-F1
#
_entry.id   AF-E3IZJ8-F1
#
_cell.length_a   1.000
_cell.length_b   1.000
_cell.length_c   1.000
_cell.angle_alpha   90.00
_cell.angle_beta   90.00
_cell.angle_gamma   90.00
#
_symmetry.space_group_name_H-M   'P 1'
#
loop_
_entity.id
_entity.type
_entity.pdbx_description
1 polymer ?
#
loop_
_entity_poly.entity_id
_entity_poly.type
_entity_poly.pdbx_seq_one_letter_code
_entity_poly.pdbx_strand_id
1 'polypeptide(L)'
;MLSVFCFDRLAVTVRDLYFVDPDPAPGQEGPERGVRVELRLVEAQPWRGSIYASQRIVVDTSLLRVDLLESVERGPGSRDRVHHHPVVTDNEPGERVFDRALTGDPVSWLRDRLADPMALLSAAGVADLPGYQESAAELTHSLPQVVDAVSTSLERVRAGELALTRTRGT
;
A
#
# COMPACT_ATOMS: atom_id res chain seq x y z
N MET A 1 8.66 1.47 9.89
CA MET A 1 7.76 2.64 9.90
C MET A 1 6.44 2.28 9.23
N LEU A 2 5.32 2.73 9.80
CA LEU A 2 3.99 2.59 9.22
C LEU A 2 3.30 3.94 9.34
N SER A 3 2.83 4.47 8.21
CA SER A 3 1.93 5.62 8.14
C SER A 3 0.58 5.14 7.63
N VAL A 4 -0.50 5.68 8.19
CA VAL A 4 -1.87 5.38 7.77
C VAL A 4 -2.61 6.69 7.55
N PHE A 5 -3.15 6.88 6.36
CA PHE A 5 -4.06 7.96 6.01
C PHE A 5 -5.46 7.37 6.00
N CYS A 6 -6.37 7.87 6.83
CA CYS A 6 -7.70 7.29 7.03
C CYS A 6 -8.77 8.35 6.75
N PHE A 7 -9.72 7.99 5.89
CA PHE A 7 -10.75 8.85 5.31
C PHE A 7 -12.14 8.25 5.57
N ASP A 8 -12.49 8.09 6.85
CA ASP A 8 -13.70 7.38 7.34
C ASP A 8 -13.84 5.90 6.90
N ARG A 9 -14.13 5.64 5.62
CA ARG A 9 -14.33 4.28 5.06
C ARG A 9 -13.18 3.76 4.21
N LEU A 10 -12.25 4.62 3.81
CA LEU A 10 -11.03 4.22 3.06
C LEU A 10 -9.79 4.56 3.86
N ALA A 11 -8.73 3.78 3.66
CA ALA A 11 -7.42 4.11 4.18
C ALA A 11 -6.30 3.73 3.21
N VAL A 12 -5.23 4.52 3.21
CA VAL A 12 -3.97 4.16 2.54
C VAL A 12 -2.92 3.89 3.60
N THR A 13 -2.32 2.70 3.55
CA THR A 13 -1.19 2.34 4.41
C THR A 13 0.10 2.43 3.63
N VAL A 14 1.12 3.06 4.22
CA VAL A 14 2.48 3.15 3.68
C VAL A 14 3.43 2.55 4.71
N ARG A 15 4.10 1.45 4.38
CA ARG A 15 4.97 0.71 5.29
C ARG A 15 6.29 0.35 4.62
N ASP A 16 7.42 0.67 5.25
CA ASP A 16 8.68 0.04 4.84
C ASP A 16 8.72 -1.42 5.26
N LEU A 17 9.35 -2.22 4.42
CA LEU A 17 9.37 -3.66 4.49
C LEU A 17 10.77 -4.16 4.15
N TYR A 18 11.21 -5.17 4.89
CA TYR A 18 12.31 -6.05 4.53
C TYR A 18 11.84 -7.49 4.73
N PHE A 19 12.04 -8.36 3.74
CA PHE A 19 11.72 -9.78 3.88
C PHE A 19 12.63 -10.67 3.04
N VAL A 20 12.58 -11.96 3.34
CA VAL A 20 13.21 -13.03 2.55
C VAL A 20 12.13 -14.05 2.27
N ASP A 21 11.75 -14.17 1.00
CA ASP A 21 10.79 -15.19 0.56
C ASP A 21 11.38 -16.58 0.83
N PRO A 22 10.71 -17.46 1.60
CA PRO A 22 11.18 -18.83 1.81
C PRO A 22 11.04 -19.71 0.57
N ASP A 23 10.18 -19.34 -0.40
CA ASP A 23 9.91 -20.10 -1.63
C ASP A 23 9.91 -19.18 -2.86
N PRO A 24 11.06 -18.55 -3.17
CA PRO A 24 11.13 -17.55 -4.24
C PRO A 24 10.92 -18.20 -5.61
N ALA A 25 10.19 -17.51 -6.49
CA ALA A 25 10.20 -17.83 -7.91
C ALA A 25 11.62 -17.66 -8.50
N PRO A 26 11.98 -18.39 -9.58
CA PRO A 26 13.27 -18.24 -10.22
C PRO A 26 13.60 -16.79 -10.58
N GLY A 27 14.78 -16.32 -10.16
CA GLY A 27 15.23 -14.93 -10.33
C GLY A 27 14.67 -13.97 -9.28
N GLN A 28 13.86 -14.45 -8.32
CA GLN A 28 13.30 -13.69 -7.19
C GLN A 28 13.96 -14.00 -5.85
N GLU A 29 15.13 -14.64 -5.88
CA GLU A 29 15.84 -15.06 -4.69
C GLU A 29 16.45 -13.87 -3.93
N GLY A 30 16.69 -14.12 -2.64
CA GLY A 30 17.39 -13.21 -1.75
C GLY A 30 16.47 -12.22 -1.01
N PRO A 31 17.06 -11.38 -0.15
CA PRO A 31 16.30 -10.40 0.59
C PRO A 31 15.81 -9.26 -0.32
N GLU A 32 14.54 -8.88 -0.11
CA GLU A 32 13.92 -7.72 -0.71
C GLU A 32 13.66 -6.66 0.35
N ARG A 33 13.73 -5.39 -0.05
CA ARG A 33 13.36 -4.26 0.80
C ARG A 33 12.68 -3.15 0.01
N GLY A 34 11.96 -2.27 0.68
CA GLY A 34 11.31 -1.13 0.04
C GLY A 34 10.09 -0.66 0.80
N VAL A 35 9.10 -0.17 0.06
CA VAL A 35 7.86 0.36 0.62
C VAL A 35 6.65 -0.36 0.02
N ARG A 36 5.78 -0.87 0.90
CA ARG A 36 4.46 -1.37 0.55
C ARG A 36 3.43 -0.27 0.71
N VAL A 37 2.58 -0.12 -0.30
CA VAL A 37 1.42 0.75 -0.27
C VAL A 37 0.17 -0.08 -0.50
N GLU A 38 -0.85 0.13 0.33
CA GLU A 38 -2.13 -0.56 0.16
C GLU A 38 -3.29 0.42 0.28
N LEU A 39 -4.30 0.25 -0.56
CA LEU A 39 -5.63 0.85 -0.37
C LEU A 39 -6.49 -0.18 0.35
N ARG A 40 -7.09 0.22 1.47
CA ARG A 40 -7.86 -0.66 2.34
C ARG A 40 -9.22 -0.06 2.68
N LEU A 41 -10.18 -0.94 2.95
CA LEU A 41 -11.45 -0.55 3.57
C LEU A 41 -11.26 -0.37 5.07
N VAL A 42 -11.98 0.61 5.62
CA VAL A 42 -12.14 0.80 7.06
C VAL A 42 -13.47 0.17 7.46
N GLU A 43 -13.44 -0.76 8.40
CA GLU A 43 -14.64 -1.44 8.85
C GLU A 43 -15.51 -0.51 9.69
N ALA A 44 -16.81 -0.49 9.40
CA ALA A 44 -17.78 0.16 10.27
C ALA A 44 -17.74 -0.49 11.67
N GLN A 45 -17.56 0.32 12.71
CA GLN A 45 -17.53 -0.14 14.09
C GLN A 45 -18.80 0.33 14.82
N PRO A 46 -19.37 -0.48 15.73
CA PRO A 46 -20.45 -0.01 16.59
C PRO A 46 -19.96 1.13 17.48
N TRP A 47 -20.80 2.15 17.68
CA TRP A 47 -20.51 3.26 18.58
C TRP A 47 -20.28 2.75 20.00
N ARG A 48 -19.28 3.30 20.69
CA ARG A 48 -18.89 2.90 22.04
C ARG A 48 -18.97 4.08 23.00
N GLY A 49 -19.59 3.86 24.14
CA GLY A 49 -19.63 4.84 25.23
C GLY A 49 -20.40 6.11 24.89
N SER A 50 -20.03 7.21 25.55
CA SER A 50 -20.64 8.53 25.36
C SER A 50 -20.15 9.23 24.08
N ILE A 51 -20.69 10.41 23.80
CA ILE A 51 -20.24 11.25 22.67
C ILE A 51 -18.76 11.68 22.74
N TYR A 52 -18.13 11.57 23.91
CA TYR A 52 -16.72 11.95 24.12
C TYR A 52 -15.77 10.74 24.07
N ALA A 53 -16.30 9.53 23.92
CA ALA A 53 -15.48 8.34 23.92
C ALA A 53 -14.69 8.24 22.61
N SER A 54 -13.41 7.85 22.71
CA SER A 54 -12.62 7.48 21.55
C SER A 54 -13.23 6.26 20.87
N GLN A 55 -13.49 6.38 19.57
CA GLN A 55 -14.04 5.30 18.78
C GLN A 55 -12.93 4.38 18.26
N ARG A 56 -13.26 3.11 18.05
CA ARG A 56 -12.33 2.15 17.44
C ARG A 56 -12.32 2.38 15.93
N ILE A 57 -11.13 2.33 15.33
CA ILE A 57 -10.92 2.33 13.89
C ILE A 57 -10.26 1.01 13.52
N VAL A 58 -10.77 0.32 12.50
CA VAL A 58 -10.22 -0.95 12.00
C VAL A 58 -9.97 -0.80 10.51
N VAL A 59 -8.70 -0.80 10.14
CA VAL A 59 -8.24 -0.78 8.74
C VAL A 59 -7.82 -2.19 8.39
N ASP A 60 -8.61 -2.91 7.60
CA ASP A 60 -8.41 -4.34 7.36
C ASP A 60 -8.37 -4.67 5.87
N THR A 61 -9.53 -4.80 5.23
CA THR A 61 -9.70 -5.37 3.89
C THR A 61 -8.90 -4.63 2.82
N SER A 62 -7.85 -5.26 2.30
CA SER A 62 -6.99 -4.71 1.25
C SER A 62 -7.61 -4.90 -0.13
N LEU A 63 -7.67 -3.82 -0.91
CA LEU A 63 -8.25 -3.77 -2.26
C LEU A 63 -7.18 -3.72 -3.35
N LEU A 64 -6.03 -3.14 -3.02
CA LEU A 64 -4.90 -2.96 -3.89
C LEU A 64 -3.66 -3.05 -3.03
N ARG A 65 -2.64 -3.74 -3.52
CA ARG A 65 -1.30 -3.72 -2.95
C ARG A 65 -0.26 -3.41 -4.01
N VAL A 66 0.60 -2.44 -3.71
CA VAL A 66 1.70 -2.01 -4.57
C VAL A 66 2.98 -2.14 -3.75
N ASP A 67 3.92 -2.90 -4.28
CA ASP A 67 5.18 -3.21 -3.63
C ASP A 67 6.31 -2.51 -4.40
N LEU A 68 6.78 -1.40 -3.84
CA LEU A 68 7.85 -0.56 -4.38
C LEU A 68 9.19 -1.04 -3.84
N LEU A 69 9.58 -2.25 -4.27
CA LEU A 69 10.69 -2.99 -3.70
C LEU A 69 11.92 -3.03 -4.61
N GLU A 70 13.04 -3.38 -4.01
CA GLU A 70 14.33 -3.66 -4.61
C GLU A 70 14.95 -4.91 -3.97
N SER A 71 15.75 -5.66 -4.72
CA SER A 71 16.64 -6.65 -4.12
C SER A 71 17.75 -5.95 -3.36
N VAL A 72 18.09 -6.47 -2.18
CA VAL A 72 19.19 -5.93 -1.37
C VAL A 72 20.53 -6.11 -2.09
N GLU A 73 20.69 -7.19 -2.86
CA GLU A 73 21.91 -7.49 -3.61
C GLU A 73 22.22 -6.45 -4.70
N ARG A 74 21.20 -6.00 -5.46
CA ARG A 74 21.41 -5.00 -6.53
C ARG A 74 21.59 -3.57 -6.00
N GLY A 75 21.33 -3.37 -4.71
CA GLY A 75 21.56 -2.12 -4.02
C GLY A 75 20.45 -1.07 -4.22
N PRO A 76 20.58 0.08 -3.55
CA PRO A 76 19.57 1.14 -3.54
C PRO A 76 19.19 1.64 -4.94
N GLY A 77 17.88 1.70 -5.21
CA GLY A 77 17.32 2.28 -6.42
C GLY A 77 17.24 1.35 -7.63
N SER A 78 17.54 0.06 -7.49
CA SER A 78 17.50 -0.91 -8.60
C SER A 78 16.10 -1.07 -9.22
N ARG A 79 15.05 -0.94 -8.40
CA ARG A 79 13.63 -1.12 -8.77
C ARG A 79 13.33 -2.48 -9.41
N ASP A 80 14.19 -3.47 -9.24
CA ASP A 80 14.10 -4.79 -9.87
C ASP A 80 13.02 -5.70 -9.26
N ARG A 81 12.37 -5.24 -8.19
CA ARG A 81 11.27 -5.92 -7.51
C ARG A 81 10.00 -5.08 -7.46
N VAL A 82 9.91 -3.99 -8.21
CA VAL A 82 8.68 -3.18 -8.20
C VAL A 82 7.56 -3.91 -8.93
N HIS A 83 6.44 -4.10 -8.26
CA HIS A 83 5.25 -4.77 -8.80
C HIS A 83 3.98 -4.31 -8.08
N HIS A 84 2.83 -4.72 -8.60
CA HIS A 84 1.56 -4.57 -7.92
C HIS A 84 0.75 -5.85 -7.98
N HIS A 85 -0.26 -5.92 -7.13
CA HIS A 85 -1.24 -7.00 -7.07
C HIS A 85 -2.61 -6.40 -7.39
N PRO A 86 -3.12 -6.59 -8.62
CA PRO A 86 -4.40 -6.04 -9.03
C PRO A 86 -5.59 -6.77 -8.40
N VAL A 87 -5.36 -7.99 -7.90
CA VAL A 87 -6.34 -8.81 -7.19
C VAL A 87 -5.80 -9.14 -5.81
N VAL A 88 -6.63 -8.92 -4.80
CA VAL A 88 -6.40 -9.32 -3.42
C VAL A 88 -7.66 -10.07 -2.97
N THR A 89 -7.50 -11.22 -2.31
CA THR A 89 -8.62 -12.03 -1.81
C THR A 89 -8.30 -12.44 -0.39
N ASP A 90 -9.23 -12.21 0.54
CA ASP A 90 -9.05 -12.49 1.97
C ASP A 90 -7.75 -11.90 2.55
N ASN A 91 -7.40 -10.68 2.13
CA ASN A 91 -6.15 -9.97 2.46
C ASN A 91 -4.85 -10.63 1.94
N GLU A 92 -4.94 -11.69 1.15
CA GLU A 92 -3.81 -12.31 0.48
C GLU A 92 -3.64 -11.73 -0.94
N PRO A 93 -2.42 -11.29 -1.31
CA PRO A 93 -2.15 -10.81 -2.65
C PRO A 93 -2.25 -11.95 -3.67
N GLY A 94 -2.79 -11.66 -4.86
CA GLY A 94 -2.65 -12.53 -6.02
C GLY A 94 -1.24 -12.49 -6.63
N GLU A 95 -1.13 -12.87 -7.90
CA GLU A 95 0.15 -12.87 -8.62
C GLU A 95 0.83 -11.49 -8.67
N ARG A 96 2.17 -11.49 -8.72
CA ARG A 96 2.97 -10.27 -8.92
C ARG A 96 2.82 -9.81 -10.37
N VAL A 97 2.35 -8.58 -10.58
CA VAL A 97 2.29 -7.95 -11.91
C VAL A 97 3.40 -6.91 -12.05
N PHE A 98 4.35 -7.21 -12.92
CA PHE A 98 5.46 -6.32 -13.29
C PHE A 98 5.05 -5.43 -14.45
N ASP A 99 4.72 -4.18 -14.14
CA ASP A 99 4.34 -3.16 -15.11
C ASP A 99 5.55 -2.27 -15.44
N ARG A 100 5.80 -2.05 -16.74
CA ARG A 100 6.93 -1.23 -17.21
C ARG A 100 6.80 0.24 -16.82
N ALA A 101 5.59 0.80 -16.85
CA ALA A 101 5.34 2.16 -16.42
C ALA A 101 5.54 2.30 -14.91
N LEU A 102 5.05 1.32 -14.13
CA LEU A 102 5.28 1.26 -12.69
C LEU A 102 6.78 1.17 -12.36
N THR A 103 7.55 0.35 -13.08
CA THR A 103 9.00 0.25 -12.86
C THR A 103 9.73 1.54 -13.24
N GLY A 104 9.29 2.18 -14.34
CA GLY A 104 9.89 3.41 -14.88
C GLY A 104 9.70 4.63 -13.96
N ASP A 105 8.49 4.82 -13.45
CA ASP A 105 8.17 5.88 -12.49
C ASP A 105 7.14 5.39 -11.45
N PRO A 106 7.61 4.74 -10.37
CA PRO A 106 6.70 4.11 -9.43
C PRO A 106 5.81 5.08 -8.66
N VAL A 107 6.32 6.30 -8.42
CA VAL A 107 5.61 7.33 -7.65
C VAL A 107 4.52 7.98 -8.51
N SER A 108 4.83 8.33 -9.76
CA SER A 108 3.81 8.83 -10.69
C SER A 108 2.74 7.78 -10.97
N TRP A 109 3.15 6.52 -11.21
CA TRP A 109 2.21 5.42 -11.44
C TRP A 109 1.25 5.25 -10.25
N LEU A 110 1.78 5.26 -9.02
CA LEU A 110 0.97 5.13 -7.81
C LEU A 110 -0.01 6.30 -7.64
N ARG A 111 0.45 7.53 -7.87
CA ARG A 111 -0.40 8.72 -7.84
C ARG A 111 -1.56 8.56 -8.81
N ASP A 112 -1.27 8.22 -10.06
CA ASP A 112 -2.30 8.11 -11.10
C ASP A 112 -3.29 6.97 -10.78
N ARG A 113 -2.81 5.88 -10.16
CA ARG A 113 -3.67 4.78 -9.70
C ARG A 113 -4.61 5.19 -8.55
N LEU A 114 -4.10 5.94 -7.57
CA LEU A 114 -4.87 6.40 -6.40
C LEU A 114 -5.72 7.65 -6.68
N ALA A 115 -5.53 8.31 -7.83
CA ALA A 115 -6.32 9.47 -8.22
C ALA A 115 -7.80 9.13 -8.53
N ASP A 116 -8.11 7.85 -8.80
CA ASP A 116 -9.46 7.36 -9.00
C ASP A 116 -9.80 6.17 -8.06
N PRO A 117 -10.05 6.44 -6.76
CA PRO A 117 -10.40 5.41 -5.79
C PRO A 117 -11.71 4.69 -6.13
N MET A 118 -12.64 5.39 -6.79
CA MET A 118 -13.93 4.82 -7.17
C MET A 118 -13.79 3.73 -8.23
N ALA A 119 -12.90 3.92 -9.21
CA ALA A 119 -12.57 2.87 -10.17
C ALA A 119 -11.91 1.65 -9.50
N LEU A 120 -11.05 1.86 -8.48
CA LEU A 120 -10.46 0.77 -7.70
C LEU A 120 -11.51 -0.03 -6.93
N LEU A 121 -12.42 0.66 -6.26
CA LEU A 121 -13.54 0.03 -5.53
C LEU A 121 -14.43 -0.80 -6.47
N SER A 122 -14.77 -0.23 -7.63
CA SER A 122 -15.57 -0.92 -8.64
C SER A 122 -14.86 -2.15 -9.19
N ALA A 123 -13.56 -2.05 -9.49
CA ALA A 123 -12.76 -3.18 -9.97
C ALA A 123 -12.62 -4.29 -8.92
N ALA A 124 -12.60 -3.93 -7.63
CA ALA A 124 -12.59 -4.89 -6.52
C ALA A 124 -13.98 -5.48 -6.19
N GLY A 125 -15.04 -5.09 -6.93
CA GLY A 125 -16.38 -5.63 -6.74
C GLY A 125 -17.11 -5.13 -5.49
N VAL A 126 -16.72 -3.98 -4.95
CA VAL A 126 -17.41 -3.37 -3.80
C VAL A 126 -18.84 -2.98 -4.19
N ALA A 127 -19.83 -3.50 -3.47
CA ALA A 127 -21.25 -3.35 -3.83
C ALA A 127 -21.81 -1.94 -3.56
N ASP A 128 -21.51 -1.36 -2.39
CA ASP A 128 -22.02 -0.04 -1.96
C ASP A 128 -21.09 1.10 -2.40
N LEU A 129 -20.89 1.28 -3.70
CA LEU A 129 -20.05 2.37 -4.20
C LEU A 129 -20.50 3.78 -3.73
N PRO A 130 -21.80 4.13 -3.70
CA PRO A 130 -22.22 5.46 -3.23
C PRO A 130 -21.76 5.77 -1.80
N GLY A 131 -21.70 4.76 -0.92
CA GLY A 131 -21.23 4.93 0.45
C GLY A 131 -19.76 5.37 0.59
N TYR A 132 -18.94 5.29 -0.46
CA TYR A 132 -17.51 5.66 -0.42
C TYR A 132 -17.18 6.99 -1.10
N GLN A 133 -18.15 7.71 -1.65
CA GLN A 133 -17.90 8.92 -2.43
C GLN A 133 -17.15 10.01 -1.64
N GLU A 134 -17.52 10.23 -0.38
CA GLU A 134 -16.87 11.22 0.49
C GLU A 134 -15.42 10.82 0.80
N SER A 135 -15.21 9.59 1.26
CA SER A 135 -13.89 9.01 1.51
C SER A 135 -12.97 9.04 0.29
N ALA A 136 -13.52 8.76 -0.90
CA ALA A 136 -12.78 8.82 -2.15
C ALA A 136 -12.36 10.26 -2.50
N ALA A 137 -13.25 11.24 -2.31
CA ALA A 137 -12.93 12.64 -2.53
C ALA A 137 -11.85 13.15 -1.55
N GLU A 138 -11.93 12.75 -0.28
CA GLU A 138 -10.92 13.08 0.74
C GLU A 138 -9.55 12.47 0.41
N LEU A 139 -9.52 11.21 -0.05
CA LEU A 139 -8.30 10.55 -0.51
C LEU A 139 -7.71 11.29 -1.72
N THR A 140 -8.51 11.61 -2.73
CA THR A 140 -8.03 12.37 -3.91
C THR A 140 -7.49 13.74 -3.51
N HIS A 141 -8.15 14.43 -2.57
CA HIS A 141 -7.68 15.72 -2.05
C HIS A 141 -6.36 15.60 -1.27
N SER A 142 -6.19 14.50 -0.52
CA SER A 142 -5.00 14.25 0.31
C SER A 142 -3.90 13.47 -0.41
N LEU A 143 -4.07 13.21 -1.69
CA LEU A 143 -3.15 12.41 -2.49
C LEU A 143 -1.71 12.96 -2.50
N PRO A 144 -1.45 14.28 -2.59
CA PRO A 144 -0.10 14.80 -2.48
C PRO A 144 0.62 14.36 -1.20
N GLN A 145 -0.06 14.39 -0.05
CA GLN A 145 0.50 14.02 1.25
C GLN A 145 0.81 12.52 1.32
N VAL A 146 -0.06 11.68 0.74
CA VAL A 146 0.19 10.24 0.62
C VAL A 146 1.44 9.98 -0.23
N VAL A 147 1.53 10.64 -1.39
CA VAL A 147 2.66 10.50 -2.33
C VAL A 147 3.97 11.01 -1.71
N ASP A 148 3.93 12.10 -0.96
CA ASP A 148 5.09 12.62 -0.23
C ASP A 148 5.56 11.64 0.85
N ALA A 149 4.64 11.01 1.58
CA ALA A 149 4.99 10.00 2.58
C ALA A 149 5.63 8.74 1.94
N VAL A 150 5.15 8.33 0.76
CA VAL A 150 5.76 7.24 -0.01
C VAL A 150 7.17 7.61 -0.47
N SER A 151 7.33 8.80 -1.08
CA SER A 151 8.61 9.28 -1.59
C SER A 151 9.65 9.41 -0.46
N THR A 152 9.26 10.03 0.66
CA THR A 152 10.09 10.14 1.86
C THR A 152 10.50 8.76 2.39
N SER A 153 9.56 7.79 2.42
CA SER A 153 9.87 6.44 2.89
C SER A 153 10.85 5.73 1.97
N LEU A 154 10.70 5.87 0.64
CA LEU A 154 11.63 5.31 -0.34
C LEU A 154 13.03 5.91 -0.24
N GLU A 155 13.14 7.23 -0.07
CA GLU A 155 14.41 7.92 0.14
C GLU A 155 15.13 7.40 1.38
N ARG A 156 14.40 7.22 2.48
CA ARG A 156 14.95 6.69 3.73
C ARG A 156 15.33 5.22 3.66
N VAL A 157 14.60 4.40 2.90
CA VAL A 157 15.03 3.01 2.60
C VAL A 157 16.35 3.03 1.81
N ARG A 158 16.45 3.88 0.78
CA ARG A 158 17.68 4.00 -0.02
C ARG A 158 18.87 4.51 0.77
N ALA A 159 18.63 5.42 1.72
CA ALA A 159 19.64 5.91 2.66
C ALA A 159 20.05 4.88 3.72
N GLY A 160 19.37 3.72 3.80
CA GLY A 160 19.65 2.71 4.81
C GLY A 160 19.15 3.07 6.21
N GLU A 161 18.07 3.85 6.31
CA GLU A 161 17.46 4.25 7.57
C GLU A 161 16.18 3.44 7.90
N LEU A 162 15.51 2.92 6.88
CA LEU A 162 14.29 2.12 6.96
C LEU A 162 14.46 0.76 6.28
N ALA A 163 13.52 -0.16 6.50
CA ALA A 163 13.57 -1.53 5.98
C ALA A 163 14.88 -2.27 6.32
N LEU A 164 15.33 -2.15 7.58
CA LEU A 164 16.58 -2.73 8.05
C LEU A 164 16.44 -4.10 8.72
N THR A 165 15.22 -4.42 9.17
CA THR A 165 14.93 -5.64 9.92
C THR A 165 13.79 -6.38 9.29
N ARG A 166 13.87 -7.72 9.32
CA ARG A 166 12.83 -8.60 8.80
C ARG A 166 11.49 -8.24 9.43
N THR A 167 10.53 -7.91 8.58
CA THR A 167 9.17 -7.63 9.02
C THR A 167 8.55 -8.93 9.51
N ARG A 168 7.87 -8.92 10.66
CA ARG A 168 7.25 -10.14 11.21
C ARG A 168 6.18 -10.65 10.25
N GLY A 169 6.13 -11.97 10.05
CA GLY A 169 5.13 -12.62 9.21
C GLY A 169 5.42 -12.59 7.70
N THR A 170 6.62 -12.14 7.32
CA THR A 170 7.20 -12.30 5.97
C THR A 170 8.46 -13.12 6.06
#